data_AF-A0A845GBB2-F1
#
_entry.id   AF-A0A845GBB2-F1
#
_cell.length_a   1.000
_cell.length_b   1.000
_cell.length_c   1.000
_cell.angle_alpha   90.00
_cell.angle_beta   90.00
_cell.angle_gamma   90.00
#
_symmetry.space_group_name_H-M   'P 1'
#
loop_
_entity.id
_entity.type
_entity.pdbx_description
1 polymer ?
#
loop_
_entity_poly.entity_id
_entity_poly.type
_entity_poly.pdbx_seq_one_letter_code
_entity_poly.pdbx_strand_id
1 'polypeptide(L)'
;VRHLAWQVADTALGRGVRSIERHIKARAGQPMRKLLRLQRAEQSFFDARDEFLAGRVVWSDVAARGGYADQAHFCREAREITGHSPHELARMLKSEDESYWIYRIWT
;
A
#
# COMPACT_ATOMS: atom_id res chain seq x y z
N VAL A 1 -7.07 -2.85 -7.75
CA VAL A 1 -6.11 -3.72 -8.49
C VAL A 1 -6.76 -4.97 -9.09
N ARG A 2 -7.63 -5.70 -8.38
CA ARG A 2 -8.28 -6.93 -8.88
C ARG A 2 -8.95 -6.81 -10.25
N HIS A 3 -9.69 -5.73 -10.52
CA HIS A 3 -10.36 -5.54 -11.81
C HIS A 3 -9.38 -5.36 -12.99
N LEU A 4 -8.28 -4.63 -12.78
CA LEU A 4 -7.24 -4.43 -13.80
C LEU A 4 -6.46 -5.73 -14.06
N ALA A 5 -6.18 -6.49 -13.00
CA ALA A 5 -5.55 -7.80 -13.11
C ALA A 5 -6.44 -8.80 -13.87
N TRP A 6 -7.75 -8.77 -13.66
CA TRP A 6 -8.72 -9.59 -14.40
C TRP A 6 -8.84 -9.20 -15.87
N GLN A 7 -8.94 -7.91 -16.19
CA GLN A 7 -8.98 -7.43 -17.59
C GLN A 7 -7.69 -7.75 -18.36
N VAL A 8 -6.57 -7.75 -17.67
CA VAL A 8 -5.29 -8.19 -18.21
C VAL A 8 -5.26 -9.70 -18.38
N ALA A 9 -5.73 -10.50 -17.40
CA ALA A 9 -5.77 -11.95 -17.50
C ALA A 9 -6.61 -12.42 -18.70
N ASP A 10 -7.74 -11.76 -18.95
CA ASP A 10 -8.64 -12.04 -20.08
C ASP A 10 -8.00 -11.74 -21.44
N THR A 11 -7.12 -10.73 -21.50
CA THR A 11 -6.32 -10.39 -22.70
C THR A 11 -4.94 -11.05 -22.76
N ALA A 12 -4.54 -11.77 -21.70
CA ALA A 12 -3.22 -12.36 -21.51
C ALA A 12 -3.13 -13.84 -21.83
N LEU A 13 -4.25 -14.51 -22.17
CA LEU A 13 -4.21 -15.86 -22.74
C LEU A 13 -3.35 -15.84 -24.03
N GLY A 14 -2.07 -16.21 -23.89
CA GLY A 14 -1.07 -16.20 -24.96
C GLY A 14 0.00 -15.09 -24.93
N ARG A 15 0.00 -14.15 -23.96
CA ARG A 15 1.03 -13.09 -23.88
C ARG A 15 2.01 -13.30 -22.73
N GLY A 16 3.31 -13.18 -23.03
CA GLY A 16 4.37 -13.26 -22.02
C GLY A 16 4.31 -12.11 -21.00
N VAL A 17 4.81 -12.37 -19.79
CA VAL A 17 4.79 -11.45 -18.62
C VAL A 17 5.21 -10.01 -18.95
N ARG A 18 6.23 -9.82 -19.81
CA ARG A 18 6.69 -8.48 -20.23
C ARG A 18 5.67 -7.70 -21.06
N SER A 19 4.85 -8.38 -21.87
CA SER A 19 3.80 -7.73 -22.66
C SER A 19 2.69 -7.21 -21.75
N ILE A 20 2.33 -8.02 -20.74
CA ILE A 20 1.39 -7.65 -19.68
C ILE A 20 1.89 -6.42 -18.91
N GLU A 21 3.14 -6.43 -18.43
CA GLU A 21 3.70 -5.28 -17.70
C GLU A 21 3.70 -3.99 -18.53
N ARG A 22 4.04 -4.09 -19.81
CA ARG A 22 4.02 -2.95 -20.73
C ARG A 22 2.61 -2.40 -20.93
N HIS A 23 1.62 -3.28 -21.08
CA HIS A 23 0.23 -2.89 -21.25
C HIS A 23 -0.32 -2.21 -19.99
N ILE A 24 -0.03 -2.76 -18.81
CA ILE A 24 -0.38 -2.16 -17.52
C ILE A 24 0.26 -0.78 -17.39
N LYS A 25 1.56 -0.66 -17.68
CA LYS A 25 2.25 0.64 -17.64
C LYS A 25 1.64 1.66 -18.61
N ALA A 26 1.29 1.24 -19.82
CA ALA A 26 0.68 2.11 -20.82
C ALA A 26 -0.70 2.62 -20.38
N ARG A 27 -1.49 1.78 -19.69
CA ARG A 27 -2.87 2.10 -19.31
C ARG A 27 -2.99 2.80 -17.95
N ALA A 28 -2.21 2.36 -16.95
CA ALA A 28 -2.26 2.87 -15.58
C ALA A 28 -1.19 3.94 -15.29
N GLY A 29 -0.29 4.21 -16.24
CA GLY A 29 0.83 5.15 -16.10
C GLY A 29 1.95 4.69 -15.15
N GLN A 30 1.74 3.60 -14.40
CA GLN A 30 2.70 3.06 -13.44
C GLN A 30 2.97 1.57 -13.71
N PRO A 31 4.21 1.10 -13.48
CA PRO A 31 4.53 -0.32 -13.62
C PRO A 31 3.78 -1.16 -12.58
N MET A 32 3.42 -2.39 -12.95
CA MET A 32 2.67 -3.32 -12.09
C MET A 32 3.33 -3.50 -10.72
N ARG A 33 4.66 -3.61 -10.68
CA ARG A 33 5.42 -3.69 -9.43
C ARG A 33 5.15 -2.52 -8.48
N LYS A 34 5.05 -1.29 -8.99
CA LYS A 34 4.77 -0.12 -8.16
C LYS A 34 3.34 -0.12 -7.65
N LEU A 35 2.38 -0.52 -8.48
CA LEU A 35 0.98 -0.67 -8.07
C LEU A 35 0.82 -1.72 -6.96
N LEU A 36 1.55 -2.83 -7.05
CA LEU A 36 1.54 -3.87 -6.02
C LEU A 36 2.19 -3.39 -4.71
N ARG A 37 3.26 -2.59 -4.77
CA ARG A 37 3.87 -1.94 -3.59
C ARG A 37 2.90 -0.97 -2.92
N LEU A 38 2.22 -0.14 -3.70
CA LEU A 38 1.17 0.77 -3.22
C LEU A 38 0.06 -0.01 -2.51
N GLN A 39 -0.49 -1.04 -3.17
CA GLN A 39 -1.54 -1.87 -2.59
C GLN A 39 -1.09 -2.55 -1.28
N ARG A 40 0.13 -3.08 -1.22
CA ARG A 40 0.67 -3.70 -0.01
C ARG A 40 0.78 -2.72 1.14
N ALA A 41 1.35 -1.54 0.87
CA ALA A 41 1.51 -0.51 1.89
C ALA A 41 0.16 -0.05 2.41
N GLU A 42 -0.79 0.28 1.53
CA GLU A 42 -2.16 0.64 1.89
C GLU A 42 -2.82 -0.45 2.75
N GLN A 43 -2.76 -1.71 2.31
CA GLN A 43 -3.34 -2.82 3.08
C GLN A 43 -2.70 -2.96 4.46
N SER A 44 -1.38 -2.83 4.56
CA SER A 44 -0.66 -2.91 5.83
C SER A 44 -1.08 -1.79 6.79
N PHE A 45 -1.35 -0.59 6.27
CA PHE A 45 -1.89 0.52 7.07
C PHE A 45 -3.34 0.28 7.50
N PHE A 46 -4.19 -0.22 6.60
CA PHE A 46 -5.57 -0.59 6.93
C PHE A 46 -5.62 -1.68 8.02
N ASP A 47 -4.82 -2.73 7.89
CA ASP A 47 -4.77 -3.85 8.84
C ASP A 47 -4.18 -3.46 10.20
N ALA A 48 -3.37 -2.39 10.25
CA ALA A 48 -2.79 -1.85 11.48
C ALA A 48 -3.65 -0.74 12.11
N ARG A 49 -4.70 -0.27 11.42
CA ARG A 49 -5.48 0.93 11.81
C ARG A 49 -6.03 0.82 13.22
N ASP A 50 -6.71 -0.27 13.54
CA ASP A 50 -7.41 -0.40 14.82
C ASP A 50 -6.42 -0.48 16.00
N GLU A 51 -5.33 -1.23 15.83
CA GLU A 51 -4.22 -1.27 16.79
C GLU A 51 -3.57 0.11 16.96
N PHE A 52 -3.45 0.84 15.85
CA PHE A 52 -2.89 2.18 15.83
C PHE A 52 -3.79 3.20 16.54
N LEU A 53 -5.09 3.22 16.25
CA LEU A 53 -6.08 4.08 16.91
C LEU A 53 -6.17 3.78 18.41
N ALA A 54 -6.06 2.51 18.79
CA ALA A 54 -6.00 2.09 20.18
C ALA A 54 -4.64 2.35 20.87
N GLY A 55 -3.64 2.87 20.13
CA GLY A 55 -2.32 3.19 20.66
C GLY A 55 -1.47 1.97 21.01
N ARG A 56 -1.78 0.79 20.47
CA ARG A 56 -1.11 -0.49 20.75
C ARG A 56 -0.34 -1.07 19.56
N VAL A 57 -0.16 -0.30 18.48
CA VAL A 57 0.50 -0.80 17.27
C VAL A 57 1.96 -1.14 17.50
N VAL A 58 2.34 -2.34 17.07
CA VAL A 58 3.73 -2.81 17.04
C VAL A 58 4.18 -2.88 15.59
N TRP A 59 5.00 -1.94 15.15
CA TRP A 59 5.36 -1.78 13.74
C TRP A 59 6.15 -2.94 13.15
N SER A 60 6.90 -3.69 13.97
CA SER A 60 7.55 -4.93 13.53
C SER A 60 6.54 -5.99 13.13
N ASP A 61 5.44 -6.09 13.85
CA ASP A 61 4.40 -7.09 13.62
C ASP A 61 3.57 -6.70 12.38
N VAL A 62 3.30 -5.40 12.21
CA VAL A 62 2.70 -4.86 10.99
C VAL A 62 3.58 -5.17 9.77
N ALA A 63 4.90 -4.97 9.89
CA ALA A 63 5.85 -5.27 8.82
C ALA A 63 5.84 -6.78 8.48
N ALA A 64 5.85 -7.65 9.48
CA ALA A 64 5.80 -9.09 9.29
C ALA A 64 4.50 -9.53 8.60
N ARG A 65 3.33 -9.04 9.06
CA ARG A 65 2.02 -9.31 8.44
C ARG A 65 1.92 -8.80 7.01
N GLY A 66 2.51 -7.63 6.72
CA GLY A 66 2.54 -7.03 5.39
C GLY A 66 3.53 -7.70 4.40
N GLY A 67 4.30 -8.70 4.85
CA GLY A 67 5.28 -9.38 4.02
C GLY A 67 6.54 -8.56 3.75
N TYR A 68 6.89 -7.67 4.68
CA TYR A 68 8.17 -6.97 4.69
C TYR A 68 9.25 -7.81 5.36
N ALA A 69 10.49 -7.64 4.91
CA ALA A 69 11.64 -8.33 5.48
C ALA A 69 11.92 -7.90 6.93
N ASP A 70 11.71 -6.62 7.23
CA ASP A 70 11.88 -6.02 8.54
C ASP A 70 11.08 -4.70 8.63
N GLN A 71 11.04 -4.12 9.84
CA GLN A 71 10.40 -2.82 10.07
C GLN A 71 11.06 -1.69 9.27
N ALA A 72 12.37 -1.74 9.03
CA ALA A 72 13.09 -0.69 8.30
C ALA A 72 12.70 -0.67 6.82
N HIS A 73 12.47 -1.83 6.20
CA HIS A 73 11.95 -2.00 4.86
C HIS A 73 10.54 -1.42 4.75
N PHE A 74 9.65 -1.76 5.69
CA PHE A 74 8.32 -1.16 5.75
C PHE A 74 8.38 0.37 5.87
N CYS A 75 9.19 0.89 6.79
CA CYS A 75 9.36 2.33 6.97
C CYS A 75 9.94 3.07 5.75
N ARG A 76 10.82 2.43 4.96
CA ARG A 76 11.33 3.00 3.71
C ARG A 76 10.25 3.04 2.63
N GLU A 77 9.51 1.96 2.47
CA GLU A 77 8.44 1.87 1.48
C GLU A 77 7.27 2.82 1.80
N ALA A 78 6.89 2.91 3.08
CA ALA A 78 5.90 3.89 3.55
C ALA A 78 6.30 5.31 3.16
N ARG A 79 7.55 5.73 3.45
CA ARG A 79 8.04 7.07 3.08
C ARG A 79 8.06 7.30 1.58
N GLU A 80 8.44 6.30 0.78
CA GLU A 80 8.44 6.41 -0.69
C GLU A 80 7.03 6.63 -1.25
N ILE A 81 6.02 6.07 -0.59
CA ILE A 81 4.62 6.09 -1.05
C ILE A 81 3.86 7.30 -0.53
N THR A 82 3.96 7.59 0.77
CA THR A 82 3.14 8.61 1.45
C THR A 82 3.92 9.88 1.76
N GLY A 83 5.26 9.88 1.59
CA GLY A 83 6.14 10.94 2.08
C GLY A 83 6.45 10.86 3.58
N HIS A 84 5.81 9.95 4.32
CA HIS A 84 5.88 9.89 5.78
C HIS A 84 6.14 8.47 6.28
N SER A 85 6.81 8.37 7.43
CA SER A 85 6.94 7.10 8.12
C SER A 85 5.62 6.64 8.71
N PRO A 86 5.46 5.34 8.99
CA PRO A 86 4.27 4.81 9.65
C PRO A 86 3.97 5.50 10.99
N HIS A 87 5.02 5.83 11.75
CA HIS A 87 4.89 6.55 13.02
C HIS A 87 4.46 8.01 12.85
N GLU A 88 4.90 8.69 11.79
CA GLU A 88 4.47 10.06 11.48
C GLU A 88 3.00 10.07 11.03
N LEU A 89 2.61 9.17 10.12
CA LEU A 89 1.22 8.99 9.71
C LEU A 89 0.33 8.71 10.91
N ALA A 90 0.80 7.87 11.82
CA ALA A 90 0.14 7.58 13.09
C ALA A 90 -0.03 8.83 13.98
N ARG A 91 0.98 9.70 14.05
CA ARG A 91 0.83 10.96 14.79
C ARG A 91 -0.16 11.90 14.12
N MET A 92 -0.13 11.98 12.79
CA MET A 92 -1.01 12.86 12.00
C MET A 92 -2.47 12.40 12.04
N LEU A 93 -2.71 11.09 12.04
CA LEU A 93 -4.04 10.50 12.24
C LEU A 93 -4.69 10.88 13.58
N LYS A 94 -3.88 11.13 14.62
CA LYS A 94 -4.36 11.64 15.92
C LYS A 94 -4.57 13.16 15.91
N SER A 95 -4.01 13.87 14.94
CA SER A 95 -4.24 15.31 14.77
C SER A 95 -5.54 15.56 14.03
N GLU A 96 -6.13 16.74 14.24
CA GLU A 96 -7.34 17.19 13.53
C GLU A 96 -7.08 17.57 12.06
N ASP A 97 -5.88 17.29 11.51
CA ASP A 97 -5.50 17.63 10.13
C ASP A 97 -6.43 16.95 9.11
N GLU A 98 -7.07 17.76 8.26
CA GLU A 98 -7.99 17.34 7.20
C GLU A 98 -7.30 16.59 6.07
N SER A 99 -5.99 16.77 5.87
CA SER A 99 -5.25 16.15 4.76
C SER A 99 -5.27 14.60 4.81
N TYR A 100 -5.54 14.04 5.98
CA TYR A 100 -5.52 12.59 6.25
C TYR A 100 -6.93 12.02 6.54
N TRP A 101 -7.98 12.76 6.18
CA TRP A 101 -9.37 12.36 6.34
C TRP A 101 -9.65 10.94 5.82
N ILE A 102 -9.03 10.51 4.72
CA ILE A 102 -9.26 9.20 4.10
C ILE A 102 -8.99 8.00 5.01
N TYR A 103 -8.11 8.16 5.99
CA TYR A 103 -7.83 7.12 6.98
C TYR A 103 -8.79 7.15 8.18
N ARG A 104 -9.61 8.21 8.31
CA ARG A 104 -10.63 8.41 9.35
C ARG A 104 -12.07 8.19 8.86
N ILE A 105 -12.36 8.32 7.56
CA ILE A 105 -13.75 8.24 7.05
C ILE A 105 -14.39 6.87 7.12
N TRP A 106 -13.60 5.80 7.29
CA TRP A 106 -14.09 4.43 7.31
C TRP A 106 -14.31 3.93 8.75
N THR A 107 -14.74 4.82 9.65
CA THR A 107 -15.18 4.50 11.03
C THR A 107 -16.64 4.11 11.01
#